data_AF-A0A523AT08-F1
#
_entry.id   AF-A0A523AT08-F1
#
_cell.length_a   1.000
_cell.length_b   1.000
_cell.length_c   1.000
_cell.angle_alpha   90.00
_cell.angle_beta   90.00
_cell.angle_gamma   90.00
#
_symmetry.space_group_name_H-M   'P 1'
#
loop_
_entity.id
_entity.type
_entity.pdbx_description
1 polymer ?
#
loop_
_entity_poly.entity_id
_entity_poly.type
_entity_poly.pdbx_seq_one_letter_code
_entity_poly.pdbx_strand_id
1 'polypeptide(L)' 'MNALPKGSGLNPYVREKIRQMLAEDLSFGDLTTEILVDPKKVIRARIVCKEKGILAGIQEARIAFEEMGVRTLKS' A
#
# COMPACT_ATOMS: atom_id res chain seq x y z
N MET A 1 -3.76 20.38 -10.54
CA MET A 1 -4.15 19.32 -9.60
C MET A 1 -4.74 18.18 -10.42
N ASN A 2 -3.93 17.15 -10.72
CA ASN A 2 -4.42 16.03 -11.51
C ASN A 2 -5.34 15.18 -10.63
N ALA A 3 -6.59 15.03 -11.10
CA ALA A 3 -7.57 14.16 -10.49
C ALA A 3 -6.97 12.76 -10.35
N LEU A 4 -7.04 12.21 -9.14
CA LEU A 4 -6.72 10.82 -8.88
C LEU A 4 -7.52 9.95 -9.87
N PRO A 5 -6.88 8.96 -10.52
CA PRO A 5 -7.62 8.07 -11.42
C PRO A 5 -8.77 7.46 -10.61
N LYS A 6 -10.01 7.55 -11.16
CA LYS A 6 -11.20 6.91 -10.59
C LYS A 6 -10.98 5.39 -10.55
N GLY A 7 -10.32 4.93 -9.50
CA GLY A 7 -10.01 3.55 -9.23
C GLY A 7 -11.04 2.96 -8.28
N SER A 8 -11.89 2.10 -8.84
CA SER A 8 -12.55 0.95 -8.20
C SER A 8 -13.51 1.22 -7.02
N GLY A 9 -14.77 0.80 -7.18
CA GLY A 9 -15.88 0.94 -6.23
C GLY A 9 -15.70 0.17 -4.92
N LEU A 10 -14.69 0.52 -4.12
CA LEU A 10 -14.53 0.05 -2.76
C LEU A 10 -15.26 1.00 -1.80
N ASN A 11 -15.87 0.43 -0.76
CA ASN A 11 -16.59 1.18 0.26
C ASN A 11 -15.66 2.24 0.90
N PRO A 12 -16.05 3.54 0.95
CA PRO A 12 -15.27 4.60 1.59
C PRO A 12 -14.82 4.27 3.02
N TYR A 13 -15.65 3.52 3.76
CA TYR A 13 -15.32 3.04 5.10
C TYR A 13 -14.06 2.16 5.12
N VAL A 14 -13.88 1.30 4.12
CA VAL A 14 -12.72 0.39 4.05
C VAL A 14 -11.45 1.19 3.79
N ARG A 15 -11.50 2.19 2.90
CA ARG A 15 -10.36 3.08 2.65
C ARG A 15 -9.97 3.83 3.92
N GLU A 16 -10.94 4.34 4.66
CA GLU A 16 -10.68 5.03 5.93
C GLU A 16 -10.05 4.08 6.96
N LYS A 17 -10.52 2.83 7.06
CA LYS A 17 -9.88 1.83 7.92
C LYS A 17 -8.43 1.53 7.53
N ILE A 18 -8.14 1.44 6.23
CA ILE A 18 -6.77 1.26 5.76
C ILE A 18 -5.87 2.44 6.18
N ARG A 19 -6.36 3.68 6.08
CA ARG A 19 -5.61 4.87 6.54
C ARG A 19 -5.33 4.83 8.03
N GLN A 20 -6.31 4.43 8.83
CA GLN A 20 -6.14 4.29 10.28
C GLN A 20 -5.08 3.25 10.62
N MET A 21 -5.10 2.09 9.94
CA MET A 21 -4.08 1.05 10.12
C MET A 21 -2.68 1.52 9.70
N LEU A 22 -2.58 2.25 8.58
CA LEU A 22 -1.30 2.83 8.14
C LEU A 22 -0.78 3.89 9.14
N ALA A 23 -1.65 4.74 9.67
CA ALA A 23 -1.28 5.76 10.66
C ALA A 23 -0.81 5.14 11.99
N GLU A 24 -1.44 4.03 12.41
CA GLU A 24 -1.00 3.25 13.57
C GLU A 24 0.42 2.71 13.35
N ASP A 25 0.64 1.99 12.25
CA ASP A 25 1.91 1.32 11.92
C ASP A 25 3.06 2.32 11.72
N LEU A 26 2.77 3.46 11.10
CA LEU A 26 3.77 4.47 10.75
C LEU A 26 3.92 5.59 11.78
N SER A 27 3.17 5.59 12.89
CA SER A 27 3.18 6.60 13.97
C SER A 27 4.13 7.80 13.79
N PHE A 28 5.44 7.64 14.05
CA PHE A 28 6.46 8.69 13.90
C PHE A 28 7.38 8.54 12.68
N GLY A 29 7.18 7.51 11.86
CA GLY A 29 7.99 7.14 10.70
C GLY A 29 8.42 5.68 10.73
N ASP A 30 9.22 5.28 9.73
CA ASP A 30 9.90 3.99 9.68
C ASP A 30 11.41 4.21 9.83
N LEU A 31 11.85 4.26 11.09
CA LEU A 31 13.23 4.60 11.44
C LEU A 31 14.25 3.66 10.78
N THR A 32 13.92 2.39 10.63
CA THR A 32 14.85 1.41 10.02
C THR A 32 15.02 1.71 8.54
N THR A 33 13.93 2.02 7.84
CA THR A 33 13.98 2.42 6.43
C THR A 33 14.69 3.77 6.26
N GLU A 34 14.39 4.76 7.09
CA GLU A 34 15.00 6.10 7.00
C GLU A 34 16.52 6.09 7.22
N ILE A 35 17.03 5.23 8.11
CA ILE A 35 18.47 5.11 8.38
C ILE A 35 19.19 4.29 7.30
N LEU A 36 18.57 3.22 6.79
CA LEU A 36 19.25 2.22 5.97
C LEU A 36 19.03 2.38 4.46
N VAL A 37 17.99 3.09 4.03
CA VAL A 37 17.60 3.16 2.62
C VAL A 37 17.74 4.58 2.09
N ASP A 38 18.48 4.74 0.99
CA ASP A 38 18.53 6.01 0.27
C ASP A 38 17.11 6.42 -0.19
N PRO A 39 16.61 7.60 0.19
CA PRO A 39 15.27 8.06 -0.18
C PRO A 39 15.06 8.22 -1.69
N LYS A 40 16.12 8.26 -2.50
CA LYS A 40 16.05 8.31 -3.97
C LYS A 40 16.01 6.93 -4.62
N LYS A 41 16.15 5.85 -3.83
CA LYS A 41 16.21 4.49 -4.36
C LYS A 41 14.84 4.04 -4.85
N VAL A 42 14.75 3.75 -6.15
CA VAL A 42 13.56 3.13 -6.74
C VAL A 42 13.69 1.61 -6.66
N ILE A 43 12.71 0.96 -6.06
CA ILE A 43 12.69 -0.49 -5.87
C ILE A 43 11.46 -1.12 -6.53
N ARG A 44 11.57 -2.41 -6.85
CA ARG A 44 10.45 -3.25 -7.28
C ARG A 44 10.35 -4.44 -6.33
N ALA A 45 9.14 -4.71 -5.86
CA ALA A 45 8.85 -5.85 -4.99
C ALA A 45 7.79 -6.75 -5.61
N ARG A 46 7.70 -7.99 -5.11
CA ARG A 46 6.64 -8.96 -5.43
C ARG A 46 6.10 -9.56 -4.15
N ILE A 47 4.78 -9.74 -4.07
CA ILE A 47 4.13 -10.51 -3.01
C ILE A 47 4.09 -11.96 -3.46
N VAL A 48 4.61 -12.88 -2.63
CA VAL A 48 4.69 -14.31 -2.93
C VAL A 48 3.85 -15.06 -1.91
N CYS A 49 2.89 -15.86 -2.38
CA CYS A 49 2.14 -16.78 -1.53
C CYS A 49 3.04 -17.93 -1.10
N LYS A 50 3.23 -18.12 0.21
CA LYS A 50 4.16 -19.14 0.74
C LYS A 50 3.50 -20.52 0.90
N GLU A 51 2.18 -20.58 0.84
CA GLU A 51 1.38 -21.79 1.07
C GLU A 51 0.15 -21.81 0.17
N LYS A 52 -0.56 -22.95 0.10
CA LYS A 52 -1.81 -23.05 -0.68
C LYS A 52 -2.95 -22.32 0.04
N GLY A 53 -3.78 -21.60 -0.71
CA GLY A 53 -4.91 -20.87 -0.14
C GLY A 53 -5.75 -20.14 -1.18
N ILE A 54 -6.73 -19.36 -0.70
CA ILE A 54 -7.57 -18.48 -1.51
C ILE A 54 -7.00 -17.07 -1.43
N LEU A 55 -6.75 -16.45 -2.59
CA LEU A 55 -6.32 -15.06 -2.66
C LEU A 55 -7.54 -14.14 -2.55
N ALA A 56 -7.59 -13.34 -1.47
CA ALA A 56 -8.62 -12.35 -1.20
C ALA A 56 -7.97 -11.03 -0.74
N GLY A 57 -8.72 -9.93 -0.76
CA GLY A 57 -8.24 -8.63 -0.26
C GLY A 57 -7.27 -7.88 -1.20
N ILE A 58 -7.19 -8.25 -2.48
CA ILE A 58 -6.23 -7.65 -3.43
C ILE A 58 -6.49 -6.15 -3.61
N GLN A 59 -7.76 -5.72 -3.63
CA GLN A 59 -8.10 -4.31 -3.84
C GLN A 59 -7.72 -3.46 -2.62
N GLU A 60 -7.98 -3.98 -1.42
CA GLU A 60 -7.60 -3.39 -0.13
C GLU A 60 -6.08 -3.26 -0.02
N ALA A 61 -5.35 -4.33 -0.33
CA ALA A 61 -3.90 -4.32 -0.37
C ALA A 61 -3.38 -3.28 -1.38
N ARG A 62 -3.99 -3.19 -2.56
CA ARG A 62 -3.62 -2.19 -3.58
C ARG A 62 -3.80 -0.76 -3.05
N ILE A 63 -4.91 -0.49 -2.38
CA ILE A 63 -5.19 0.82 -1.77
C ILE A 63 -4.15 1.15 -0.71
N ALA A 64 -3.76 0.22 0.16
CA ALA A 64 -2.74 0.48 1.18
C ALA A 64 -1.42 0.97 0.56
N PHE A 65 -0.95 0.31 -0.50
CA PHE A 65 0.24 0.75 -1.24
C PHE A 65 0.03 2.09 -1.97
N GLU A 66 -1.13 2.30 -2.59
CA GLU A 66 -1.45 3.56 -3.27
C GLU A 66 -1.52 4.77 -2.31
N GLU A 67 -2.07 4.60 -1.10
CA GLU A 67 -2.10 5.65 -0.05
C GLU A 67 -0.68 6.04 0.40
N MET A 68 0.29 5.12 0.28
CA MET A 68 1.71 5.35 0.52
C MET A 68 2.47 5.88 -0.71
N GLY A 69 1.78 6.21 -1.80
CA GLY A 69 2.40 6.69 -3.04
C GLY A 69 3.12 5.61 -3.86
N VAL A 70 2.92 4.33 -3.53
CA VAL A 70 3.55 3.21 -4.25
C VAL A 70 2.72 2.85 -5.47
N ARG A 71 3.39 2.81 -6.64
CA ARG A 71 2.76 2.32 -7.87
C ARG A 71 2.60 0.81 -7.82
N THR A 72 1.37 0.33 -7.90
CA THR A 72 1.06 -1.09 -8.06
C THR A 72 0.95 -1.46 -9.54
N LEU A 73 1.37 -2.69 -9.87
CA LEU A 73 1.24 -3.23 -11.22
C LEU A 73 -0.01 -4.11 -11.23
N LYS A 74 -0.83 -3.98 -12.28
CA LYS A 74 -1.88 -4.96 -12.53
C LYS A 74 -1.21 -6.25 -12.97
N SER A 75 -1.54 -7.36 -12.29
CA SER A 75 -1.34 -8.70 -12.84
C SER A 75 -2.29 -8.92 -14.02
#